data_AF-A0A1T5DHV7-F1
#
_entry.id   AF-A0A1T5DHV7-F1
#
_cell.length_a   1.000
_cell.length_b   1.000
_cell.length_c   1.000
_cell.angle_alpha   90.00
_cell.angle_beta   90.00
_cell.angle_gamma   90.00
#
_symmetry.space_group_name_H-M   'P 1'
#
loop_
_entity.id
_entity.type
_entity.pdbx_description
1 polymer ?
#
loop_
_entity_poly.entity_id
_entity_poly.type
_entity_poly.pdbx_seq_one_letter_code
_entity_poly.pdbx_strand_id
1 'polypeptide(L)'
;MVKKKIIAAPAVILLIAAVVFFGVFCLLKVFYFYGKDNIHAKNSVDYRLSILYDDDFKVVKKDCNVEKQGNRYKYTVHFLMADDSGLLFDAYDYTYGMNRHDGDTHEYDYYNVRDNYGAKLIEQELKGKFDLSKYCSWEDLSKDEAANEFTVVYDGGNAEEVADVVANICLANQKIRPCHIAFCAVVDTEGKEIFRYGYTTFMDDLESSGADSTDLNEVRDFVKKQLA
;
A
#
# COMPACT_ATOMS: atom_id res chain seq x y z
N MET A 1 -34.51 43.35 42.69
CA MET A 1 -34.05 41.93 42.63
C MET A 1 -34.28 41.26 41.25
N VAL A 2 -34.30 42.02 40.13
CA VAL A 2 -34.73 41.51 38.80
C VAL A 2 -33.55 41.30 37.82
N LYS A 3 -32.39 41.92 38.06
CA LYS A 3 -31.24 41.85 37.13
C LYS A 3 -30.49 40.50 37.08
N LYS A 4 -30.59 39.65 38.11
CA LYS A 4 -29.89 38.35 38.15
C LYS A 4 -30.52 37.29 37.24
N LYS A 5 -31.82 37.36 36.94
CA LYS A 5 -32.52 36.37 36.10
C LYS A 5 -32.31 36.60 34.59
N ILE A 6 -32.03 37.85 34.18
CA ILE A 6 -31.85 38.20 32.76
C ILE A 6 -30.47 37.76 32.24
N ILE A 7 -29.45 37.68 33.10
CA ILE A 7 -28.10 37.23 32.73
C ILE A 7 -28.00 35.69 32.68
N ALA A 8 -28.85 34.99 33.44
CA ALA A 8 -28.85 33.52 33.48
C ALA A 8 -29.34 32.87 32.17
N ALA A 9 -30.32 33.46 31.51
CA ALA A 9 -30.87 32.94 30.25
C ALA A 9 -29.84 32.88 29.10
N PRO A 10 -29.10 33.96 28.76
CA PRO A 10 -28.08 33.90 27.71
C PRO A 10 -26.90 32.99 28.09
N ALA A 11 -26.52 32.92 29.37
CA ALA A 11 -25.46 32.01 29.84
C ALA A 11 -25.84 30.53 29.68
N VAL A 12 -27.10 30.18 29.97
CA VAL A 12 -27.61 28.81 29.76
C VAL A 12 -27.70 28.47 28.27
N ILE A 13 -28.13 29.41 27.43
CA ILE A 13 -28.16 29.23 25.97
C ILE A 13 -26.75 28.99 25.41
N LEU A 14 -25.76 29.79 25.85
CA LEU A 14 -24.36 29.60 25.46
C LEU A 14 -23.78 28.26 25.93
N LEU A 15 -24.12 27.81 27.14
CA LEU A 15 -23.70 26.50 27.64
C LEU A 15 -24.30 25.36 26.80
N ILE A 16 -25.60 25.44 26.47
CA ILE A 16 -26.26 24.45 25.61
C ILE A 16 -25.61 24.45 24.22
N ALA A 17 -25.37 25.62 23.63
CA ALA A 17 -24.70 25.73 22.34
C ALA A 17 -23.28 25.13 22.37
N ALA A 18 -22.52 25.35 23.44
CA ALA A 18 -21.19 24.77 23.61
C ALA A 18 -21.24 23.25 23.74
N VAL A 19 -22.19 22.70 24.50
CA VAL A 19 -22.39 21.24 24.64
C VAL A 19 -22.80 20.61 23.31
N VAL A 20 -23.72 21.24 22.57
CA VAL A 20 -24.13 20.77 21.23
C VAL A 20 -22.98 20.84 20.25
N PHE A 21 -22.24 21.96 20.21
CA PHE A 21 -21.07 22.11 19.34
C PHE A 21 -20.00 21.07 19.64
N PHE A 22 -19.70 20.85 20.92
CA PHE A 22 -18.73 19.83 21.34
C PHE A 22 -19.21 18.41 20.98
N GLY A 23 -20.49 18.10 21.21
CA GLY A 23 -21.07 16.81 20.84
C GLY A 23 -21.04 16.56 19.33
N VAL A 24 -21.40 17.55 18.52
CA VAL A 24 -21.31 17.48 17.05
C VAL A 24 -19.86 17.34 16.61
N PHE A 25 -18.93 18.10 17.19
CA PHE A 25 -17.51 17.99 16.90
C PHE A 25 -16.98 16.58 17.19
N CYS A 26 -17.31 16.00 18.35
CA CYS A 26 -16.96 14.61 18.68
C CYS A 26 -17.54 13.60 17.69
N LEU A 27 -18.77 13.79 17.23
CA LEU A 27 -19.37 12.93 16.20
C LEU A 27 -18.68 13.09 14.85
N LEU A 28 -18.36 14.32 14.43
CA LEU A 28 -17.66 14.58 13.18
C LEU A 28 -16.26 14.00 13.21
N LYS A 29 -15.54 14.10 14.33
CA LYS A 29 -14.26 13.39 14.51
C LYS A 29 -14.39 11.91 14.19
N VAL A 30 -15.52 11.30 14.55
CA VAL A 30 -15.73 9.88 14.29
C VAL A 30 -15.80 9.55 12.81
N PHE A 31 -16.40 10.42 12.00
CA PHE A 31 -16.51 10.22 10.55
C PHE A 31 -15.26 10.68 9.78
N TYR A 32 -14.62 11.77 10.21
CA TYR A 32 -13.44 12.33 9.54
C TYR A 32 -12.15 11.56 9.82
N PHE A 33 -12.05 10.90 10.97
CA PHE A 33 -10.83 10.20 11.40
C PHE A 33 -10.97 8.68 11.46
N TYR A 34 -12.19 8.12 11.36
CA TYR A 34 -12.39 6.66 11.44
C TYR A 34 -13.17 6.11 10.24
N GLY A 35 -12.87 4.86 9.89
CA GLY A 35 -13.62 4.12 8.88
C GLY A 35 -13.37 4.56 7.44
N LYS A 36 -14.32 4.27 6.56
CA LYS A 36 -14.21 4.55 5.12
C LYS A 36 -14.18 6.03 4.76
N ASP A 37 -14.46 6.95 5.67
CA ASP A 37 -14.44 8.40 5.37
C ASP A 37 -13.19 9.08 5.93
N ASN A 38 -12.25 8.30 6.47
CA ASN A 38 -10.96 8.76 6.98
C ASN A 38 -10.18 9.55 5.92
N ILE A 39 -10.04 10.86 6.13
CA ILE A 39 -9.38 11.77 5.19
C ILE A 39 -7.85 11.64 5.26
N HIS A 40 -7.29 11.35 6.43
CA HIS A 40 -5.85 11.18 6.60
C HIS A 40 -5.33 9.95 5.86
N ALA A 41 -6.07 8.84 5.88
CA ALA A 41 -5.75 7.68 5.05
C ALA A 41 -5.71 8.03 3.55
N LYS A 42 -6.63 8.89 3.08
CA LYS A 42 -6.62 9.33 1.68
C LYS A 42 -5.40 10.20 1.38
N ASN A 43 -5.12 11.19 2.24
CA ASN A 43 -3.98 12.08 2.06
C ASN A 43 -2.65 11.31 2.08
N SER A 44 -2.52 10.33 2.97
CA SER A 44 -1.37 9.43 3.07
C SER A 44 -1.15 8.64 1.78
N VAL A 45 -2.23 8.03 1.25
CA VAL A 45 -2.18 7.33 -0.03
C VAL A 45 -1.83 8.28 -1.18
N ASP A 46 -2.52 9.41 -1.31
CA ASP A 46 -2.24 10.40 -2.36
C ASP A 46 -0.78 10.89 -2.30
N TYR A 47 -0.29 11.20 -1.09
CA TYR A 47 1.08 11.66 -0.87
C TYR A 47 2.10 10.59 -1.29
N ARG A 48 1.92 9.34 -0.84
CA ARG A 48 2.79 8.22 -1.22
C ARG A 48 2.81 8.02 -2.74
N LEU A 49 1.64 7.99 -3.37
CA LEU A 49 1.51 7.81 -4.80
C LEU A 49 2.14 8.98 -5.58
N SER A 50 1.98 10.22 -5.12
CA SER A 50 2.62 11.39 -5.74
C SER A 50 4.15 11.33 -5.68
N ILE A 51 4.72 10.84 -4.57
CA ILE A 51 6.18 10.66 -4.44
C ILE A 51 6.68 9.57 -5.38
N LEU A 52 5.99 8.43 -5.42
CA LEU A 52 6.43 7.27 -6.18
C LEU A 52 6.23 7.43 -7.67
N TYR A 53 5.11 8.00 -8.09
CA TYR A 53 4.65 7.97 -9.48
C TYR A 53 4.58 9.36 -10.12
N ASP A 54 4.55 10.45 -9.35
CA ASP A 54 4.39 11.82 -9.88
C ASP A 54 3.16 11.97 -10.78
N ASP A 55 2.09 11.23 -10.44
CA ASP A 55 0.83 11.13 -11.19
C ASP A 55 -0.37 11.51 -10.32
N ASP A 56 -1.43 11.98 -10.97
CA ASP A 56 -2.73 12.24 -10.34
C ASP A 56 -3.65 11.01 -10.43
N PHE A 57 -4.22 10.61 -9.30
CA PHE A 57 -5.08 9.43 -9.22
C PHE A 57 -6.49 9.77 -8.74
N LYS A 58 -7.48 9.12 -9.36
CA LYS A 58 -8.90 9.28 -9.01
C LYS A 58 -9.36 8.11 -8.14
N VAL A 59 -9.98 8.41 -7.00
CA VAL A 59 -10.62 7.39 -6.16
C VAL A 59 -11.94 6.96 -6.83
N VAL A 60 -12.04 5.66 -7.16
CA VAL A 60 -13.23 5.03 -7.74
C VAL A 60 -14.12 4.45 -6.65
N LYS A 61 -13.51 3.76 -5.68
CA LYS A 61 -14.21 3.14 -4.56
C LYS A 61 -13.36 3.24 -3.30
N LYS A 62 -14.02 3.29 -2.15
CA LYS A 62 -13.36 3.27 -0.85
C LYS A 62 -14.12 2.38 0.12
N ASP A 63 -13.38 1.51 0.80
CA ASP A 63 -13.88 0.61 1.82
C ASP A 63 -12.96 0.65 3.05
N CYS A 64 -13.45 0.19 4.19
CA CYS A 64 -12.62 0.07 5.39
C CYS A 64 -12.99 -1.19 6.16
N ASN A 65 -11.97 -2.00 6.46
CA ASN A 65 -12.08 -3.17 7.30
C ASN A 65 -11.41 -2.92 8.66
N VAL A 66 -12.02 -3.42 9.74
CA VAL A 66 -11.52 -3.25 11.10
C VAL A 66 -11.49 -4.60 11.81
N GLU A 67 -10.30 -5.05 12.16
CA GLU A 67 -10.07 -6.37 12.74
C GLU A 67 -9.35 -6.25 14.08
N LYS A 68 -9.74 -7.07 15.06
CA LYS A 68 -9.05 -7.11 16.35
C LYS A 68 -7.82 -8.00 16.25
N GLN A 69 -6.64 -7.45 16.51
CA GLN A 69 -5.36 -8.16 16.56
C GLN A 69 -4.73 -8.02 17.95
N GLY A 70 -4.81 -9.07 18.76
CA GLY A 70 -4.35 -9.04 20.14
C GLY A 70 -5.09 -7.99 20.99
N ASN A 71 -4.35 -7.01 21.50
CA ASN A 71 -4.86 -5.89 22.29
C ASN A 71 -5.15 -4.62 21.47
N ARG A 72 -5.03 -4.68 20.14
CA ARG A 72 -5.25 -3.57 19.21
C ARG A 72 -6.29 -3.91 18.16
N TYR A 73 -6.74 -2.91 17.42
CA TYR A 73 -7.54 -3.02 16.22
C TYR A 73 -6.69 -2.54 15.04
N LYS A 74 -6.63 -3.36 13.98
CA LYS A 74 -6.06 -3.02 12.68
C LYS A 74 -7.17 -2.44 11.80
N TYR A 75 -6.92 -1.29 11.23
CA TYR A 75 -7.76 -0.60 10.26
C TYR A 75 -7.08 -0.71 8.92
N THR A 76 -7.73 -1.36 7.96
CA THR A 76 -7.29 -1.40 6.58
C THR A 76 -8.25 -0.54 5.77
N VAL A 77 -7.80 0.64 5.34
CA VAL A 77 -8.58 1.49 4.43
C VAL A 77 -8.16 1.14 3.01
N HIS A 78 -9.10 0.63 2.24
CA HIS A 78 -8.89 0.24 0.84
C HIS A 78 -9.45 1.31 -0.09
N PHE A 79 -8.65 1.65 -1.09
CA PHE A 79 -9.02 2.51 -2.19
C PHE A 79 -8.86 1.74 -3.50
N LEU A 80 -9.95 1.62 -4.26
CA LEU A 80 -9.84 1.34 -5.69
C LEU A 80 -9.61 2.68 -6.39
N MET A 81 -8.49 2.81 -7.07
CA MET A 81 -8.06 4.03 -7.74
C MET A 81 -7.93 3.80 -9.25
N ALA A 82 -7.94 4.90 -9.99
CA ALA A 82 -7.72 4.91 -11.44
C ALA A 82 -6.70 5.99 -11.78
N ASP A 83 -5.77 5.68 -12.68
CA ASP A 83 -4.96 6.68 -13.36
C ASP A 83 -5.76 7.40 -14.46
N ASP A 84 -5.12 8.32 -15.19
CA ASP A 84 -5.75 9.03 -16.30
C ASP A 84 -5.97 8.16 -17.56
N SER A 85 -5.28 7.01 -17.66
CA SER A 85 -5.49 6.03 -18.74
C SER A 85 -6.70 5.12 -18.48
N GLY A 86 -7.23 5.12 -17.25
CA GLY A 86 -8.30 4.24 -16.78
C GLY A 86 -7.81 2.91 -16.22
N LEU A 87 -6.50 2.75 -16.00
CA LEU A 87 -5.93 1.60 -15.31
C LEU A 87 -6.38 1.61 -13.84
N LEU A 88 -7.13 0.57 -13.47
CA LEU A 88 -7.61 0.38 -12.10
C LEU A 88 -6.57 -0.35 -11.25
N PHE A 89 -6.33 0.17 -10.05
CA PHE A 89 -5.42 -0.41 -9.06
C PHE A 89 -5.93 -0.26 -7.63
N ASP A 90 -5.41 -1.09 -6.75
CA ASP A 90 -5.72 -1.10 -5.33
C ASP A 90 -4.63 -0.38 -4.55
N ALA A 91 -5.03 0.47 -3.63
CA ALA A 91 -4.18 1.07 -2.62
C ALA A 91 -4.77 0.84 -1.23
N TYR A 92 -3.90 0.65 -0.25
CA TYR A 92 -4.23 0.32 1.11
C TYR A 92 -3.44 1.21 2.05
N ASP A 93 -4.11 1.69 3.08
CA ASP A 93 -3.48 2.31 4.24
C ASP A 93 -3.80 1.46 5.48
N TYR A 94 -2.77 1.09 6.23
CA TYR A 94 -2.90 0.32 7.46
C TYR A 94 -2.61 1.20 8.67
N THR A 95 -3.57 1.25 9.58
CA THR A 95 -3.43 1.94 10.87
C THR A 95 -3.85 1.04 12.02
N TYR A 96 -3.39 1.38 13.23
CA TYR A 96 -3.63 0.57 14.43
C TYR A 96 -4.14 1.45 15.57
N GLY A 97 -5.17 0.98 16.28
CA GLY A 97 -5.78 1.68 17.40
C GLY A 97 -6.07 0.75 18.59
N MET A 98 -6.36 1.31 19.76
CA MET A 98 -6.67 0.52 20.97
C MET A 98 -8.16 0.13 21.06
N ASN A 99 -9.04 0.97 20.52
CA ASN A 99 -10.48 0.72 20.39
C ASN A 99 -10.85 0.46 18.93
N ARG A 100 -12.11 0.07 18.70
CA ARG A 100 -12.70 -0.24 17.38
C ARG A 100 -13.07 1.01 16.56
N HIS A 101 -13.11 2.16 17.22
CA HIS A 101 -13.34 3.47 16.61
C HIS A 101 -12.18 4.41 16.92
N ASP A 102 -10.99 3.82 17.07
CA ASP A 102 -9.74 4.57 17.11
C ASP A 102 -9.23 4.73 15.67
N GLY A 103 -8.35 5.69 15.50
CA GLY A 103 -7.84 6.16 14.23
C GLY A 103 -7.22 7.50 14.53
N ASP A 104 -6.13 7.78 13.84
CA ASP A 104 -5.31 8.85 14.35
C ASP A 104 -5.91 10.20 13.98
N THR A 105 -5.91 11.12 14.94
CA THR A 105 -6.18 12.53 14.69
C THR A 105 -4.97 13.23 14.10
N HIS A 106 -3.84 12.52 13.96
CA HIS A 106 -2.59 13.05 13.45
C HIS A 106 -2.18 12.32 12.17
N GLU A 107 -1.96 13.10 11.12
CA GLU A 107 -1.57 12.61 9.79
C GLU A 107 -0.26 11.81 9.80
N TYR A 108 0.64 12.07 10.75
CA TYR A 108 1.95 11.42 10.84
C TYR A 108 1.90 9.92 11.16
N ASP A 109 0.80 9.43 11.72
CA ASP A 109 0.63 8.01 12.05
C ASP A 109 0.15 7.16 10.86
N TYR A 110 -0.05 7.80 9.70
CA TYR A 110 -0.40 7.18 8.43
C TYR A 110 0.85 7.09 7.54
N TYR A 111 1.59 6.00 7.66
CA TYR A 111 2.83 5.77 6.88
C TYR A 111 2.91 4.38 6.24
N ASN A 112 2.02 3.45 6.64
CA ASN A 112 1.96 2.11 6.08
C ASN A 112 1.02 2.10 4.89
N VAL A 113 1.48 2.65 3.77
CA VAL A 113 0.75 2.63 2.50
C VAL A 113 1.31 1.54 1.59
N ARG A 114 0.43 0.73 1.01
CA ARG A 114 0.76 -0.26 -0.02
C ARG A 114 -0.15 -0.08 -1.23
N ASP A 115 0.34 -0.38 -2.42
CA ASP A 115 -0.43 -0.34 -3.66
C ASP A 115 0.06 -1.41 -4.64
N ASN A 116 -0.76 -1.73 -5.65
CA ASN A 116 -0.36 -2.62 -6.74
C ASN A 116 -0.21 -1.87 -8.08
N TYR A 117 -0.07 -0.54 -8.09
CA TYR A 117 -0.01 0.24 -9.33
C TYR A 117 1.26 -0.06 -10.13
N GLY A 118 2.43 -0.04 -9.50
CA GLY A 118 3.70 -0.37 -10.16
C GLY A 118 3.72 -1.78 -10.73
N ALA A 119 3.17 -2.76 -10.01
CA ALA A 119 3.01 -4.13 -10.50
C ALA A 119 2.11 -4.20 -11.74
N LYS A 120 1.00 -3.45 -11.77
CA LYS A 120 0.12 -3.35 -12.94
C LYS A 120 0.80 -2.71 -14.15
N LEU A 121 1.63 -1.69 -13.93
CA LEU A 121 2.44 -1.11 -15.01
C LEU A 121 3.44 -2.13 -15.58
N ILE A 122 4.08 -2.92 -14.71
CA ILE A 122 4.99 -4.01 -15.12
C ILE A 122 4.22 -5.06 -15.95
N GLU A 123 3.03 -5.48 -15.51
CA GLU A 123 2.19 -6.40 -16.29
C GLU A 123 1.81 -5.83 -17.66
N GLN A 124 1.48 -4.54 -17.75
CA GLN A 124 1.16 -3.89 -19.02
C GLN A 124 2.36 -3.83 -19.97
N GLU A 125 3.56 -3.52 -19.48
CA GLU A 125 4.79 -3.48 -20.28
C GLU A 125 5.16 -4.87 -20.83
N LEU A 126 4.92 -5.91 -20.05
CA LEU A 126 5.22 -7.30 -20.43
C LEU A 126 4.09 -7.99 -21.19
N LYS A 127 2.92 -7.36 -21.30
CA LYS A 127 1.73 -7.94 -21.93
C LYS A 127 2.02 -8.42 -23.36
N GLY A 128 1.67 -9.68 -23.62
CA GLY A 128 1.89 -10.33 -24.92
C GLY A 128 3.30 -10.88 -25.13
N LYS A 129 4.24 -10.64 -24.20
CA LYS A 129 5.57 -11.25 -24.16
C LYS A 129 5.70 -12.24 -23.00
N PHE A 130 5.11 -11.91 -21.86
CA PHE A 130 5.18 -12.69 -20.64
C PHE A 130 3.88 -12.53 -19.84
N ASP A 131 3.34 -13.63 -19.31
CA ASP A 131 2.13 -13.62 -18.48
C ASP A 131 2.52 -13.70 -17.01
N LEU A 132 2.30 -12.61 -16.27
CA LEU A 132 2.61 -12.52 -14.85
C LEU A 132 1.44 -12.87 -13.93
N SER A 133 0.25 -13.09 -14.48
CA SER A 133 -0.99 -13.22 -13.69
C SER A 133 -0.92 -14.33 -12.64
N LYS A 134 -0.20 -15.41 -12.92
CA LYS A 134 -0.02 -16.54 -11.99
C LYS A 134 0.96 -16.27 -10.84
N TYR A 135 1.71 -15.17 -10.88
CA TYR A 135 2.63 -14.75 -9.82
C TYR A 135 2.11 -13.55 -9.03
N CYS A 136 1.01 -12.93 -9.44
CA CYS A 136 0.40 -11.80 -8.74
C CYS A 136 -0.18 -12.25 -7.39
N SER A 137 0.25 -11.61 -6.29
CA SER A 137 -0.21 -11.89 -4.92
C SER A 137 -0.97 -10.70 -4.29
N TRP A 138 -1.66 -9.93 -5.13
CA TRP A 138 -2.32 -8.67 -4.70
C TRP A 138 -3.45 -8.87 -3.69
N GLU A 139 -4.11 -10.03 -3.71
CA GLU A 139 -5.16 -10.36 -2.75
C GLU A 139 -4.67 -10.39 -1.30
N ASP A 140 -3.37 -10.67 -1.11
CA ASP A 140 -2.74 -10.70 0.20
C ASP A 140 -2.33 -9.32 0.71
N LEU A 141 -2.17 -8.33 -0.18
CA LEU A 141 -1.96 -6.94 0.22
C LEU A 141 -3.09 -6.50 1.16
N SER A 142 -4.35 -6.82 0.87
CA SER A 142 -5.47 -6.44 1.76
C SER A 142 -5.35 -6.96 3.22
N LYS A 143 -4.57 -8.01 3.44
CA LYS A 143 -4.44 -8.72 4.73
C LYS A 143 -3.12 -8.40 5.43
N ASP A 144 -2.03 -8.34 4.67
CA ASP A 144 -0.67 -8.23 5.17
C ASP A 144 0.06 -7.04 4.55
N GLU A 145 0.51 -6.13 5.41
CA GLU A 145 1.27 -4.94 5.02
C GLU A 145 2.69 -5.29 4.53
N ALA A 146 3.14 -6.53 4.77
CA ALA A 146 4.42 -7.07 4.32
C ALA A 146 4.28 -8.04 3.11
N ALA A 147 3.07 -8.23 2.56
CA ALA A 147 2.86 -9.02 1.37
C ALA A 147 3.63 -8.45 0.16
N ASN A 148 3.91 -9.28 -0.83
CA ASN A 148 4.58 -8.88 -2.06
C ASN A 148 3.55 -8.72 -3.19
N GLU A 149 3.83 -7.87 -4.17
CA GLU A 149 2.99 -7.74 -5.36
C GLU A 149 3.17 -8.95 -6.28
N PHE A 150 4.39 -9.50 -6.33
CA PHE A 150 4.70 -10.73 -7.04
C PHE A 150 5.35 -11.77 -6.13
N THR A 151 4.91 -13.02 -6.22
CA THR A 151 5.49 -14.17 -5.52
C THR A 151 5.73 -15.30 -6.52
N VAL A 152 6.98 -15.74 -6.65
CA VAL A 152 7.39 -16.82 -7.55
C VAL A 152 7.79 -18.04 -6.72
N VAL A 153 7.25 -19.21 -7.04
CA VAL A 153 7.56 -20.46 -6.34
C VAL A 153 8.72 -21.18 -7.04
N TYR A 154 9.74 -21.54 -6.29
CA TYR A 154 10.86 -22.37 -6.71
C TYR A 154 10.72 -23.80 -6.17
N ASP A 155 10.74 -24.79 -7.05
CA ASP A 155 10.57 -26.22 -6.70
C ASP A 155 11.87 -27.04 -6.81
N GLY A 156 13.00 -26.38 -7.06
CA GLY A 156 14.28 -27.04 -7.30
C GLY A 156 14.50 -27.49 -8.75
N GLY A 157 13.45 -27.57 -9.57
CA GLY A 157 13.49 -27.97 -10.98
C GLY A 157 13.20 -26.83 -11.96
N ASN A 158 12.62 -25.73 -11.51
CA ASN A 158 12.16 -24.62 -12.35
C ASN A 158 13.06 -23.36 -12.30
N ALA A 159 14.35 -23.50 -12.00
CA ALA A 159 15.28 -22.36 -11.88
C ALA A 159 15.31 -21.43 -13.10
N GLU A 160 15.20 -21.98 -14.32
CA GLU A 160 15.12 -21.21 -15.57
C GLU A 160 13.87 -20.32 -15.62
N GLU A 161 12.71 -20.86 -15.23
CA GLU A 161 11.47 -20.10 -15.18
C GLU A 161 11.56 -18.98 -14.15
N VAL A 162 12.06 -19.28 -12.95
CA VAL A 162 12.21 -18.26 -11.88
C VAL A 162 13.14 -17.14 -12.34
N ALA A 163 14.28 -17.48 -12.95
CA ALA A 163 15.23 -16.50 -13.49
C ALA A 163 14.60 -15.65 -14.59
N ASP A 164 13.82 -16.26 -15.49
CA ASP A 164 13.09 -15.55 -16.54
C ASP A 164 12.10 -14.54 -15.97
N VAL A 165 11.27 -14.95 -15.01
CA VAL A 165 10.26 -14.09 -14.39
C VAL A 165 10.92 -12.90 -13.71
N VAL A 166 11.88 -13.16 -12.82
CA VAL A 166 12.55 -12.15 -12.00
C VAL A 166 13.30 -11.14 -12.89
N ALA A 167 14.03 -11.63 -13.91
CA ALA A 167 14.77 -10.76 -14.81
C ALA A 167 13.86 -9.88 -15.68
N ASN A 168 12.76 -10.43 -16.21
CA ASN A 168 11.81 -9.64 -17.00
C ASN A 168 11.09 -8.60 -16.14
N ILE A 169 10.73 -8.91 -14.89
CA ILE A 169 10.16 -7.93 -13.95
C ILE A 169 11.17 -6.81 -13.69
N CYS A 170 12.45 -7.14 -13.44
CA CYS A 170 13.50 -6.15 -13.18
C CYS A 170 13.69 -5.19 -14.37
N LEU A 171 13.83 -5.73 -15.58
CA LEU A 171 14.04 -4.92 -16.79
C LEU A 171 12.80 -4.10 -17.17
N ALA A 172 11.59 -4.66 -17.00
CA ALA A 172 10.36 -3.90 -17.19
C ALA A 172 10.28 -2.72 -16.21
N ASN A 173 10.63 -2.95 -14.95
CA ASN A 173 10.66 -1.88 -13.96
C ASN A 173 11.69 -0.80 -14.31
N GLN A 174 12.93 -1.18 -14.65
CA GLN A 174 13.95 -0.24 -15.12
C GLN A 174 13.46 0.65 -16.26
N LYS A 175 12.70 0.09 -17.20
CA LYS A 175 12.14 0.81 -18.35
C LYS A 175 10.99 1.76 -17.96
N ILE A 176 10.13 1.34 -17.03
CA ILE A 176 8.99 2.14 -16.56
C ILE A 176 9.49 3.28 -15.67
N ARG A 177 10.18 2.93 -14.58
CA ARG A 177 10.75 3.87 -13.62
C ARG A 177 11.83 3.17 -12.80
N PRO A 178 13.08 3.67 -12.76
CA PRO A 178 14.15 3.04 -12.00
C PRO A 178 14.04 3.30 -10.49
N CYS A 179 12.94 2.88 -9.87
CA CYS A 179 12.70 2.99 -8.43
C CYS A 179 11.87 1.80 -7.90
N HIS A 180 11.70 1.76 -6.58
CA HIS A 180 10.91 0.74 -5.89
C HIS A 180 9.40 0.93 -6.10
N ILE A 181 8.87 0.36 -7.19
CA ILE A 181 7.42 0.37 -7.49
C ILE A 181 6.72 -0.98 -7.28
N ALA A 182 7.47 -2.05 -7.01
CA ALA A 182 6.95 -3.36 -6.66
C ALA A 182 7.94 -4.13 -5.76
N PHE A 183 7.41 -4.86 -4.79
CA PHE A 183 8.11 -5.86 -4.00
C PHE A 183 7.80 -7.25 -4.56
N CYS A 184 8.85 -8.04 -4.62
CA CYS A 184 8.84 -9.37 -5.20
C CYS A 184 9.50 -10.35 -4.23
N ALA A 185 9.02 -11.58 -4.21
CA ALA A 185 9.68 -12.65 -3.47
C ALA A 185 9.78 -13.92 -4.29
N VAL A 186 10.84 -14.68 -4.05
CA VAL A 186 10.96 -16.08 -4.43
C VAL A 186 10.85 -16.92 -3.17
N VAL A 187 9.94 -17.88 -3.19
CA VAL A 187 9.66 -18.79 -2.07
C VAL A 187 9.82 -20.24 -2.51
N ASP A 188 10.09 -21.14 -1.58
CA ASP A 188 10.04 -22.58 -1.87
C ASP A 188 8.60 -23.12 -1.91
N THR A 189 8.43 -24.42 -2.17
CA THR A 189 7.11 -25.08 -2.22
C THR A 189 6.36 -25.10 -0.89
N GLU A 190 7.06 -24.84 0.23
CA GLU A 190 6.46 -24.71 1.57
C GLU A 190 6.10 -23.26 1.90
N GLY A 191 6.41 -22.31 1.00
CA GLY A 191 6.19 -20.88 1.19
C GLY A 191 7.29 -20.18 1.99
N LYS A 192 8.42 -20.85 2.24
CA LYS A 192 9.56 -20.23 2.93
C LYS A 192 10.31 -19.33 1.95
N GLU A 193 10.55 -18.10 2.38
CA GLU A 193 11.30 -17.11 1.59
C GLU A 193 12.73 -17.60 1.32
N ILE A 194 13.09 -17.62 0.03
CA ILE A 194 14.47 -17.84 -0.44
C ILE A 194 15.16 -16.48 -0.50
N PHE A 195 14.54 -15.53 -1.22
CA PHE A 195 14.93 -14.12 -1.19
C PHE A 195 13.73 -13.22 -1.52
N ARG A 196 13.79 -12.00 -1.01
CA ARG A 196 12.86 -10.91 -1.30
C ARG A 196 13.64 -9.73 -1.86
N TYR A 197 13.06 -9.04 -2.83
CA TYR A 197 13.69 -7.90 -3.46
C TYR A 197 12.67 -6.83 -3.85
N GLY A 198 13.11 -5.58 -3.80
CA GLY A 198 12.55 -4.53 -4.64
C GLY A 198 13.61 -4.06 -5.64
N TYR A 199 13.26 -3.12 -6.51
CA TYR A 199 14.18 -2.62 -7.54
C TYR A 199 15.56 -2.18 -7.04
N THR A 200 15.66 -1.15 -6.19
CA THR A 200 16.97 -0.59 -5.82
C THR A 200 17.83 -1.62 -5.12
N THR A 201 17.28 -2.39 -4.17
CA THR A 201 18.01 -3.49 -3.52
C THR A 201 18.50 -4.54 -4.53
N PHE A 202 17.68 -4.92 -5.51
CA PHE A 202 18.08 -5.89 -6.53
C PHE A 202 19.17 -5.34 -7.45
N MET A 203 19.10 -4.06 -7.80
CA MET A 203 20.10 -3.39 -8.63
C MET A 203 21.43 -3.24 -7.88
N ASP A 204 21.40 -2.91 -6.59
CA ASP A 204 22.59 -2.82 -5.73
C ASP A 204 23.28 -4.19 -5.63
N ASP A 205 22.51 -5.27 -5.48
CA ASP A 205 23.03 -6.64 -5.44
C ASP A 205 23.61 -7.08 -6.79
N LEU A 206 22.94 -6.74 -7.91
CA LEU A 206 23.42 -6.98 -9.28
C LEU A 206 24.76 -6.27 -9.52
N GLU A 207 24.85 -4.98 -9.22
CA GLU A 207 26.08 -4.19 -9.38
C GLU A 207 27.21 -4.76 -8.51
N SER A 208 26.91 -5.12 -7.27
CA SER A 208 27.87 -5.75 -6.36
C SER A 208 28.38 -7.10 -6.86
N SER A 209 27.58 -7.81 -7.66
CA SER A 209 27.99 -9.07 -8.31
C SER A 209 28.82 -8.88 -9.58
N GLY A 210 28.89 -7.65 -10.10
CA GLY A 210 29.57 -7.30 -11.34
C GLY A 210 28.78 -7.65 -12.62
N ALA A 211 27.48 -7.93 -12.49
CA ALA A 211 26.61 -8.22 -13.62
C ALA A 211 26.05 -6.94 -14.27
N ASP A 212 25.93 -6.93 -15.60
CA ASP A 212 25.28 -5.86 -16.34
C ASP A 212 23.75 -5.94 -16.15
N SER A 213 23.23 -4.99 -15.39
CA SER A 213 21.79 -4.86 -15.12
C SER A 213 20.91 -4.66 -16.36
N THR A 214 21.49 -4.34 -17.52
CA THR A 214 20.76 -4.16 -18.79
C THR A 214 20.79 -5.40 -19.68
N ASP A 215 21.65 -6.38 -19.39
CA ASP A 215 21.70 -7.65 -20.12
C ASP A 215 20.79 -8.69 -19.45
N LEU A 216 19.73 -9.09 -20.15
CA LEU A 216 18.77 -10.09 -19.68
C LEU A 216 19.45 -11.40 -19.24
N ASN A 217 20.48 -11.86 -19.95
CA ASN A 217 21.14 -13.12 -19.61
C ASN A 217 22.01 -12.99 -18.35
N GLU A 218 22.68 -11.86 -18.17
CA GLU A 218 23.46 -11.62 -16.94
C GLU A 218 22.54 -11.50 -15.71
N VAL A 219 21.38 -10.84 -15.86
CA VAL A 219 20.38 -10.78 -14.78
C VAL A 219 19.82 -12.16 -14.47
N ARG A 220 19.51 -12.99 -15.49
CA ARG A 220 19.07 -14.37 -15.29
C ARG A 220 20.11 -15.21 -14.55
N ASP A 221 21.36 -15.12 -14.96
CA ASP A 221 22.46 -15.88 -14.34
C ASP A 221 22.70 -15.43 -12.90
N PHE A 222 22.55 -14.14 -12.59
CA PHE A 222 22.55 -13.65 -11.22
C PHE A 222 21.43 -14.29 -10.40
N VAL A 223 20.18 -14.31 -10.90
CA VAL A 223 19.06 -14.92 -10.19
C VAL A 223 19.30 -16.41 -9.93
N LYS A 224 19.79 -17.16 -10.93
CA LYS A 224 20.10 -18.59 -10.75
C LYS A 224 21.13 -18.84 -9.66
N LYS A 225 22.14 -17.96 -9.53
CA LYS A 225 23.13 -18.04 -8.44
C LYS A 225 22.50 -17.83 -7.06
N GLN A 226 21.44 -17.04 -6.95
CA GLN A 226 20.69 -16.84 -5.69
C GLN A 226 19.80 -18.05 -5.33
N LEU A 227 19.49 -18.93 -6.29
CA LEU A 227 18.68 -20.14 -6.09
C LEU A 227 19.50 -21.39 -5.71
N ALA A 228 20.83 -21.30 -5.80
CA ALA A 228 21.78 -22.40 -5.58
C ALA A 228 22.27 -22.46 -4.12
#